data_AF-A0A7V9CG30-F1
#
_entry.id   AF-A0A7V9CG30-F1
#
_cell.length_a   1.000
_cell.length_b   1.000
_cell.length_c   1.000
_cell.angle_alpha   90.00
_cell.angle_beta   90.00
_cell.angle_gamma   90.00
#
_symmetry.space_group_name_H-M   'P 1'
#
loop_
_entity.id
_entity.type
_entity.pdbx_description
1 polymer ?
#
loop_
_entity_poly.entity_id
_entity_poly.type
_entity_poly.pdbx_seq_one_letter_code
_entity_poly.pdbx_strand_id
1 'polypeptide(L)'
;MLVERDALRIAEALNEYDESLVVLCVDPDHVEGISEEPFVVAEKCKDGILRPVLRAWKLDESILTRIHLADGQRHNTLKILEGMEADTKKENDQRYQEKREESKDIVLHIAGMKSKYTVRDSQTDELITFYDDRPSTRTA
;
A
#
# COMPACT_ATOMS: atom_id res chain seq x y z
N MET A 1 1.16 9.71 -26.47
CA MET A 1 -0.25 9.28 -26.44
C MET A 1 -0.47 8.61 -25.10
N LEU A 2 -1.06 9.30 -24.11
CA LEU A 2 -1.24 8.76 -22.73
C LEU A 2 -2.49 7.86 -22.62
N VAL A 3 -3.50 8.11 -23.45
CA VAL A 3 -4.81 7.46 -23.38
C VAL A 3 -4.75 5.95 -23.66
N GLU A 4 -3.88 5.51 -24.57
CA GLU A 4 -3.72 4.09 -24.91
C GLU A 4 -3.07 3.26 -23.79
N ARG A 5 -2.16 3.87 -23.01
CA ARG A 5 -1.51 3.20 -21.88
C ARG A 5 -2.49 2.95 -20.74
N ASP A 6 -3.36 3.91 -20.47
CA ASP A 6 -4.34 3.79 -19.39
C ASP A 6 -5.42 2.76 -19.74
N ALA A 7 -5.89 2.72 -20.99
CA ALA A 7 -6.86 1.73 -21.44
C ALA A 7 -6.34 0.28 -21.36
N LEU A 8 -5.09 0.05 -21.79
CA LEU A 8 -4.47 -1.28 -21.72
C LEU A 8 -4.30 -1.73 -20.25
N ARG A 9 -3.81 -0.85 -19.40
CA ARG A 9 -3.63 -1.12 -17.96
C ARG A 9 -4.94 -1.51 -17.29
N ILE A 10 -6.05 -0.84 -17.62
CA ILE A 10 -7.37 -1.17 -17.08
C ILE A 10 -7.88 -2.51 -17.64
N ALA A 11 -7.64 -2.82 -18.91
CA ALA A 11 -8.01 -4.11 -19.49
C ALA A 11 -7.19 -5.28 -18.92
N GLU A 12 -5.93 -5.05 -18.55
CA GLU A 12 -5.10 -6.03 -17.84
C GLU A 12 -5.62 -6.25 -16.41
N ALA A 13 -5.89 -5.17 -15.66
CA ALA A 13 -6.40 -5.26 -14.29
C ALA A 13 -7.80 -5.90 -14.21
N LEU A 14 -8.73 -5.45 -15.06
CA LEU A 14 -9.49 -6.33 -15.94
C LEU A 14 -9.53 -7.84 -15.70
N ASN A 15 -8.67 -8.45 -16.51
CA ASN A 15 -8.44 -9.86 -16.69
C ASN A 15 -7.77 -10.50 -15.46
N GLU A 16 -6.97 -9.74 -14.72
CA GLU A 16 -6.41 -10.19 -13.42
C GLU A 16 -7.49 -10.36 -12.35
N TYR A 17 -8.53 -9.51 -12.37
CA TYR A 17 -9.67 -9.64 -11.46
C TYR A 17 -10.56 -10.83 -11.84
N ASP A 18 -10.93 -10.95 -13.12
CA ASP A 18 -11.72 -12.06 -13.63
C ASP A 18 -11.38 -12.29 -15.12
N GLU A 19 -10.82 -13.46 -15.44
CA GLU A 19 -10.44 -13.87 -16.80
C GLU A 19 -11.63 -13.95 -17.77
N SER A 20 -12.86 -13.99 -17.25
CA SER A 20 -14.07 -13.96 -18.07
C SER A 20 -14.44 -12.56 -18.52
N LEU A 21 -13.90 -11.50 -17.91
CA LEU A 21 -14.22 -10.12 -18.27
C LEU A 21 -13.33 -9.63 -19.42
N VAL A 22 -13.97 -9.00 -20.40
CA VAL A 22 -13.30 -8.42 -21.57
C VAL A 22 -13.77 -6.98 -21.81
N VAL A 23 -12.85 -6.12 -22.24
CA VAL A 23 -13.16 -4.75 -22.64
C VAL A 23 -13.36 -4.71 -24.14
N LEU A 24 -14.51 -4.20 -24.57
CA LEU A 24 -14.88 -3.98 -25.95
C LEU A 24 -14.93 -2.47 -26.21
N CYS A 25 -14.39 -2.04 -27.33
CA CYS A 25 -14.59 -0.68 -27.84
C CYS A 25 -15.65 -0.76 -28.93
N VAL A 26 -16.76 -0.05 -28.75
CA VAL A 26 -17.80 0.05 -29.76
C VAL A 26 -17.28 0.96 -30.87
N ASP A 27 -17.40 0.48 -32.11
CA ASP A 27 -17.02 1.27 -33.28
C ASP A 27 -17.93 2.51 -33.38
N PRO A 28 -17.39 3.73 -33.29
CA PRO A 28 -18.17 4.97 -33.37
C PRO A 28 -18.95 5.09 -34.68
N ASP A 29 -18.52 4.43 -35.75
CA ASP A 29 -19.16 4.51 -37.07
C ASP A 29 -20.37 3.55 -37.21
N HIS A 30 -20.57 2.64 -36.26
CA HIS A 30 -21.64 1.63 -36.27
C HIS A 30 -22.62 1.77 -35.09
N VAL A 31 -22.62 2.91 -34.40
CA VAL A 31 -23.51 3.14 -33.25
C VAL A 31 -24.91 3.52 -33.73
N GLU A 32 -25.84 2.56 -33.73
CA GLU A 32 -27.28 2.82 -33.90
C GLU A 32 -27.86 3.44 -32.61
N GLY A 33 -27.43 4.65 -32.22
CA GLY A 33 -28.00 5.34 -31.06
C GLY A 33 -27.18 6.53 -30.56
N ILE A 34 -27.87 7.58 -30.09
CA ILE A 34 -27.29 8.84 -29.58
C ILE A 34 -26.64 8.67 -28.17
N SER A 35 -26.72 7.48 -27.56
CA SER A 35 -26.50 7.30 -26.13
C SER A 35 -25.70 6.03 -25.74
N GLU A 36 -24.91 5.45 -26.63
CA GLU A 36 -24.09 4.29 -26.26
C GLU A 36 -22.67 4.72 -25.91
N GLU A 37 -22.25 4.43 -24.67
CA GLU A 37 -20.88 4.71 -24.26
C GLU A 37 -19.87 3.87 -25.07
N PRO A 38 -18.70 4.43 -25.44
CA PRO A 38 -17.75 3.80 -26.37
C PRO A 38 -17.04 2.57 -25.80
N PHE A 39 -17.00 2.40 -24.47
CA PHE A 39 -16.36 1.25 -23.83
C PHE A 39 -17.38 0.39 -23.11
N VAL A 40 -17.35 -0.90 -23.39
CA VAL A 40 -18.24 -1.90 -22.80
C VAL A 40 -17.39 -3.00 -22.17
N VAL A 41 -17.54 -3.21 -20.88
CA VAL A 41 -17.02 -4.40 -20.20
C VAL A 41 -18.06 -5.49 -20.31
N ALA A 42 -17.69 -6.65 -20.85
CA ALA A 42 -18.57 -7.79 -21.05
C ALA A 42 -18.01 -9.06 -20.40
N GLU A 43 -18.89 -9.91 -19.88
CA GLU A 43 -18.56 -11.24 -19.36
C GLU A 43 -18.68 -12.27 -20.49
N LYS A 44 -17.61 -13.04 -20.69
CA LYS A 44 -17.54 -14.17 -21.61
C LYS A 44 -18.17 -15.39 -20.94
N CYS A 45 -19.45 -15.60 -21.24
CA CYS A 45 -20.19 -16.75 -20.73
C CYS A 45 -19.74 -18.06 -21.42
N LYS A 46 -19.99 -19.19 -20.75
CA LYS A 46 -19.62 -20.54 -21.24
C LYS A 46 -20.34 -20.94 -22.53
N ASP A 47 -21.45 -20.27 -22.85
CA ASP A 47 -22.21 -20.40 -24.09
C ASP A 47 -21.55 -19.67 -25.28
N GLY A 48 -20.42 -18.97 -25.04
CA GLY A 48 -19.71 -18.19 -26.04
C GLY A 48 -20.34 -16.82 -26.31
N ILE A 49 -21.38 -16.45 -25.55
CA ILE A 49 -22.06 -15.17 -25.69
C ILE A 49 -21.38 -14.14 -24.78
N LEU A 50 -21.11 -12.95 -25.32
CA LEU A 50 -20.62 -11.81 -24.55
C LEU A 50 -21.81 -11.05 -23.97
N ARG A 51 -21.89 -10.97 -22.63
CA ARG A 51 -22.96 -10.25 -21.94
C ARG A 51 -22.42 -8.94 -21.37
N PRO A 52 -22.99 -7.78 -21.73
CA PRO A 52 -22.49 -6.51 -21.23
C PRO A 52 -22.77 -6.39 -19.72
N VAL A 53 -21.72 -6.08 -18.96
CA VAL A 53 -21.76 -5.91 -17.50
C VAL A 53 -21.73 -4.43 -17.14
N LEU A 54 -20.91 -3.65 -17.85
CA LEU A 54 -20.72 -2.23 -17.58
C LEU A 54 -20.49 -1.47 -18.88
N ARG A 55 -21.04 -0.26 -18.96
CA ARG A 55 -20.74 0.71 -20.01
C ARG A 55 -20.09 1.96 -19.42
N ALA A 56 -19.11 2.52 -20.12
CA ALA A 56 -18.33 3.65 -19.63
C ALA A 56 -17.82 4.56 -20.77
N TRP A 57 -17.82 5.87 -20.50
CA TRP A 57 -17.24 6.87 -21.41
C TRP A 57 -15.72 6.90 -21.38
N LYS A 58 -15.12 6.46 -20.27
CA LYS A 58 -13.68 6.48 -20.04
C LYS A 58 -13.26 5.20 -19.33
N LEU A 59 -12.14 4.64 -19.77
CA LEU A 59 -11.46 3.54 -19.09
C LEU A 59 -10.49 4.11 -18.06
N ASP A 60 -10.94 4.24 -16.81
CA ASP A 60 -10.12 4.67 -15.68
C ASP A 60 -10.26 3.72 -14.49
N GLU A 61 -9.52 3.99 -13.41
CA GLU A 61 -9.51 3.16 -12.20
C GLU A 61 -10.90 3.05 -11.54
N SER A 62 -11.83 3.98 -11.84
CA SER A 62 -13.20 3.92 -11.30
C SER A 62 -13.99 2.72 -11.84
N ILE A 63 -13.61 2.17 -13.00
CA ILE A 63 -14.25 0.97 -13.56
C ILE A 63 -14.08 -0.23 -12.65
N LEU A 64 -12.88 -0.46 -12.11
CA LEU A 64 -12.61 -1.56 -11.19
C LEU A 64 -13.44 -1.41 -9.92
N THR A 65 -13.49 -0.20 -9.36
CA THR A 65 -14.32 0.09 -8.18
C THR A 65 -15.80 -0.17 -8.46
N ARG A 66 -16.32 0.24 -9.63
CA ARG A 66 -17.71 0.01 -10.02
C ARG A 66 -18.02 -1.47 -10.21
N ILE A 67 -17.10 -2.23 -10.80
CA ILE A 67 -17.25 -3.69 -10.96
C ILE A 67 -17.25 -4.37 -9.59
N HIS A 68 -16.31 -4.03 -8.70
CA HIS A 68 -16.29 -4.58 -7.35
C HIS A 68 -17.56 -4.25 -6.56
N LEU A 69 -18.10 -3.03 -6.70
CA LEU A 69 -19.34 -2.63 -6.06
C LEU A 69 -20.56 -3.37 -6.64
N ALA A 70 -20.62 -3.54 -7.96
CA ALA A 70 -21.67 -4.31 -8.62
C ALA A 70 -21.60 -5.80 -8.26
N ASP A 71 -20.39 -6.32 -8.05
CA ASP A 71 -20.11 -7.69 -7.66
C ASP A 71 -20.20 -7.92 -6.14
N GLY A 72 -20.58 -6.88 -5.37
CA GLY A 72 -20.74 -6.92 -3.92
C GLY A 72 -21.81 -7.89 -3.40
N GLN A 73 -22.56 -8.57 -4.28
CA GLN A 73 -23.40 -9.71 -3.93
C GLN A 73 -22.73 -11.08 -4.13
N ARG A 74 -21.64 -11.17 -4.91
CA ARG A 74 -20.99 -12.42 -5.32
C ARG A 74 -19.65 -12.66 -4.63
N HIS A 75 -18.88 -11.61 -4.35
CA HIS A 75 -17.61 -11.71 -3.63
C HIS A 75 -17.66 -11.00 -2.27
N ASN A 76 -17.30 -11.77 -1.25
CA ASN A 76 -17.40 -11.45 0.17
C ASN A 76 -16.59 -10.18 0.50
N THR A 77 -17.25 -9.02 0.53
CA THR A 77 -16.67 -7.70 0.85
C THR A 77 -15.89 -7.70 2.16
N LEU A 78 -16.28 -8.57 3.11
CA LEU A 78 -15.52 -8.86 4.33
C LEU A 78 -14.10 -9.35 4.07
N LYS A 79 -13.90 -10.21 3.08
CA LYS A 79 -12.60 -10.83 2.79
C LYS A 79 -11.60 -9.84 2.19
N ILE A 80 -12.10 -8.84 1.45
CA ILE A 80 -11.30 -7.74 0.92
C ILE A 80 -10.92 -6.79 2.06
N LEU A 81 -11.86 -6.46 2.95
CA LEU A 81 -11.58 -5.68 4.16
C LEU A 81 -10.55 -6.37 5.06
N GLU A 82 -10.69 -7.69 5.28
CA GLU A 82 -9.72 -8.49 6.04
C GLU A 82 -8.32 -8.48 5.42
N GLY A 83 -8.21 -8.50 4.08
CA GLY A 83 -6.94 -8.38 3.36
C GLY A 83 -6.27 -7.01 3.57
N MET A 84 -7.03 -5.92 3.44
CA MET A 84 -6.52 -4.57 3.64
C MET A 84 -6.10 -4.31 5.09
N GLU A 85 -6.83 -4.84 6.08
CA GLU A 85 -6.42 -4.77 7.48
C GLU A 85 -5.14 -5.58 7.75
N ALA A 86 -4.99 -6.76 7.13
CA ALA A 86 -3.78 -7.58 7.26
C ALA A 86 -2.55 -6.88 6.68
N ASP A 87 -2.68 -6.25 5.50
CA ASP A 87 -1.59 -5.50 4.87
C ASP A 87 -1.21 -4.26 5.70
N THR A 88 -2.20 -3.52 6.21
CA THR A 88 -1.96 -2.35 7.08
C THR A 88 -1.27 -2.75 8.38
N LYS A 89 -1.67 -3.89 8.97
CA LYS A 89 -1.03 -4.43 10.17
C LYS A 89 0.42 -4.82 9.89
N LYS A 90 0.69 -5.47 8.75
CA LYS A 90 2.04 -5.85 8.34
C LYS A 90 2.96 -4.64 8.13
N GLU A 91 2.47 -3.58 7.50
CA GLU A 91 3.24 -2.34 7.32
C GLU A 91 3.53 -1.66 8.67
N ASN A 92 2.55 -1.62 9.56
CA ASN A 92 2.76 -1.08 10.91
C ASN A 92 3.75 -1.92 11.72
N ASP A 93 3.63 -3.25 11.69
CA ASP A 93 4.55 -4.16 12.38
C ASP A 93 6.00 -3.99 11.88
N GLN A 94 6.20 -3.78 10.57
CA GLN A 94 7.51 -3.45 10.00
C GLN A 94 8.04 -2.12 10.54
N ARG A 95 7.23 -1.05 10.51
CA ARG A 95 7.64 0.25 11.08
C ARG A 95 7.97 0.18 12.57
N TYR A 96 7.24 -0.62 13.34
CA TYR A 96 7.53 -0.81 14.76
C TYR A 96 8.82 -1.63 14.99
N GLN A 97 9.12 -2.60 14.13
CA GLN A 97 10.39 -3.34 14.18
C GLN A 97 11.57 -2.42 13.91
N GLU A 98 11.51 -1.61 12.84
CA GLU A 98 12.56 -0.64 12.49
C GLU A 98 12.81 0.35 13.65
N LYS A 99 11.76 0.96 14.20
CA LYS A 99 11.88 1.86 15.36
C LYS A 99 12.48 1.17 16.59
N ARG A 100 12.21 -0.13 16.77
CA ARG A 100 12.73 -0.90 17.90
C ARG A 100 14.22 -1.20 17.72
N GLU A 101 14.66 -1.46 16.50
CA GLU A 101 16.08 -1.64 16.16
C GLU A 101 16.85 -0.34 16.34
N GLU A 102 16.34 0.79 15.83
CA GLU A 102 16.93 2.11 16.06
C GLU A 102 17.06 2.44 17.56
N SER A 103 16.01 2.13 18.33
CA SER A 103 16.03 2.35 19.78
C SER A 103 17.07 1.48 20.50
N LYS A 104 17.30 0.25 20.03
CA LYS A 104 18.34 -0.64 20.59
C LYS A 104 19.73 -0.08 20.29
N ASP A 105 19.96 0.40 19.08
CA ASP A 105 21.25 0.99 18.69
C ASP A 105 21.56 2.25 19.50
N ILE A 106 20.55 3.10 19.74
CA ILE A 106 20.71 4.27 20.62
C ILE A 106 21.06 3.85 22.05
N VAL A 107 20.37 2.86 22.61
CA VAL A 107 20.65 2.38 23.98
C VAL A 107 22.03 1.74 24.09
N LEU A 108 22.46 0.96 23.09
CA LEU A 108 23.80 0.38 23.03
C LEU A 108 24.88 1.47 22.90
N HIS A 109 24.63 2.48 22.08
CA HIS A 109 25.53 3.61 21.92
C HIS A 109 25.70 4.40 23.23
N ILE A 110 24.59 4.69 23.92
CA ILE A 110 24.61 5.38 25.21
C ILE A 110 25.28 4.53 26.29
N ALA A 111 25.02 3.21 26.33
CA ALA A 111 25.65 2.31 27.30
C ALA A 111 27.16 2.13 27.08
N GLY A 112 27.65 2.32 25.85
CA GLY A 112 29.07 2.29 25.52
C GLY A 112 29.82 3.61 25.77
N MET A 113 29.10 4.73 25.89
CA MET A 113 29.71 6.03 26.21
C MET A 113 29.98 6.12 27.71
N LYS A 114 31.22 5.78 28.11
CA LYS A 114 31.70 6.11 29.46
C LYS A 114 31.70 7.62 29.65
N SER A 115 30.89 8.11 30.57
CA SER A 115 30.86 9.53 30.92
C SER A 115 32.20 9.92 31.53
N LYS A 116 32.94 10.80 30.85
CA LYS A 116 34.17 11.41 31.35
C LYS A 116 33.85 12.82 31.88
N TYR A 117 34.24 13.09 33.12
CA TYR A 117 34.12 14.43 33.69
C TYR A 117 35.49 14.89 34.15
N THR A 118 35.92 16.06 33.67
CA THR A 118 37.19 16.67 34.05
C THR A 118 36.88 17.86 34.94
N VAL A 119 37.40 17.84 36.17
CA VAL A 119 37.20 18.91 37.15
C VAL A 119 38.58 19.38 37.61
N ARG A 120 38.74 20.69 37.75
CA ARG A 120 39.95 21.29 38.30
C ARG A 120 39.89 21.22 39.83
N ASP A 121 40.88 20.61 40.44
CA ASP A 121 40.96 20.48 41.89
C ASP A 121 41.27 21.85 42.52
N SER A 122 40.39 22.29 43.43
CA SER A 122 40.50 23.57 44.12
C SER A 122 41.71 23.70 45.05
N GLN A 123 42.33 22.59 45.45
CA GLN A 123 43.46 22.60 46.40
C GLN A 123 44.82 22.47 45.72
N THR A 124 44.89 21.83 44.57
CA THR A 124 46.15 21.52 43.86
C THR A 124 46.26 22.23 42.49
N ASP A 125 45.18 22.85 42.01
CA ASP A 125 45.02 23.44 40.66
C ASP A 125 45.27 22.47 39.50
N GLU A 126 45.38 21.17 39.79
CA GLU A 126 45.54 20.11 38.80
C GLU A 126 44.20 19.68 38.20
N LEU A 127 44.22 19.24 36.94
CA LEU A 127 43.05 18.73 36.23
C LEU A 127 42.87 17.24 36.50
N ILE A 128 41.83 16.88 37.24
CA ILE A 128 41.52 15.48 37.55
C ILE A 128 40.39 15.00 36.64
N THR A 129 40.57 13.84 36.01
CA THR A 129 39.55 13.22 35.15
C THR A 129 38.96 12.01 35.85
N PHE A 130 37.64 11.99 35.99
CA PHE A 130 36.88 10.87 36.55
C PHE A 130 36.20 10.10 35.42
N TYR A 131 36.25 8.77 35.51
CA TYR A 131 35.52 7.85 34.65
C TYR A 131 34.39 7.24 35.48
N ASP A 132 33.13 7.46 35.09
CA ASP A 132 31.99 6.82 35.76
C ASP A 132 31.74 5.44 35.12
N ASP A 133 32.16 4.39 35.82
CA ASP A 133 31.95 2.98 35.41
C ASP A 133 30.64 2.39 35.97
N ARG A 134 29.74 3.22 36.54
CA ARG A 134 28.48 2.72 37.10
C ARG A 134 27.51 2.30 35.99
N PRO A 135 26.98 1.06 36.01
CA PRO A 135 25.92 0.67 35.09
C PRO A 135 24.69 1.54 35.37
N SER A 136 24.06 2.07 34.33
CA SER A 136 22.85 2.88 34.45
C SER A 136 21.74 2.05 35.10
N THR A 137 21.57 2.14 36.42
CA THR A 137 20.47 1.50 37.13
C THR A 137 19.19 2.24 36.76
N ARG A 138 18.42 1.66 35.83
CA ARG A 138 17.01 1.97 35.65
C ARG A 138 16.25 1.43 36.86
N THR A 139 15.80 2.32 37.75
CA THR A 139 14.70 2.00 38.68
C THR A 139 13.44 1.74 37.87
N ALA A 140 12.79 0.61 38.17
CA ALA A 140 11.54 0.16 37.60
C ALA A 140 10.36 1.08 37.98
#